data_AF-F3GKT9-F1
#
_entry.id   AF-F3GKT9-F1
#
_cell.length_a   1.000
_cell.length_b   1.000
_cell.length_c   1.000
_cell.angle_alpha   90.00
_cell.angle_beta   90.00
_cell.angle_gamma   90.00
#
_symmetry.space_group_name_H-M   'P 1'
#
loop_
_entity.id
_entity.type
_entity.pdbx_description
1 polymer ?
#
loop_
_entity_poly.entity_id
_entity_poly.type
_entity_poly.pdbx_seq_one_letter_code
_entity_poly.pdbx_strand_id
1 'polypeptide(L)'
;MKPHLDAGDLSAATIDDKVRRILKQIYLYKFDSKTPLTTHNMNSSTSNKVALNAAREGIVLLKNQDNLLPLDKQKVKKIAVVGTLAKYSPPTGFGSANVMASHYVSELSGLQQIAPNAKVDFIEGLSLDPSTSAWTTTDATGNEVQGMKAEYFSNTNWSGDAAVTRTEKHVDLDWANDKNL
;
A
#
# COMPACT_ATOMS: atom_id res chain seq x y z
N MET A 1 -0.12 -3.16 -34.65
CA MET A 1 -1.37 -2.66 -35.28
C MET A 1 -1.27 -2.52 -36.79
N LYS A 2 -0.31 -1.79 -37.37
CA LYS A 2 -0.19 -1.61 -38.83
C LYS A 2 -0.20 -2.92 -39.66
N PRO A 3 0.51 -3.99 -39.28
CA PRO A 3 0.47 -5.26 -40.02
C PRO A 3 -0.94 -5.89 -40.09
N HIS A 4 -1.78 -5.71 -39.07
CA HIS A 4 -3.15 -6.23 -39.05
C HIS A 4 -4.14 -5.36 -39.85
N LEU A 5 -3.85 -4.05 -40.00
CA LEU A 5 -4.60 -3.19 -40.90
C LEU A 5 -4.31 -3.55 -42.36
N ASP A 6 -3.03 -3.71 -42.67
CA ASP A 6 -2.56 -4.03 -44.02
C ASP A 6 -3.01 -5.45 -44.42
N ALA A 7 -3.07 -6.40 -43.48
CA ALA A 7 -3.58 -7.77 -43.68
C ALA A 7 -5.12 -7.88 -43.71
N GLY A 8 -5.86 -6.83 -43.33
CA GLY A 8 -7.33 -6.81 -43.30
C GLY A 8 -7.97 -7.41 -42.04
N ASP A 9 -7.18 -7.98 -41.12
CA ASP A 9 -7.65 -8.53 -39.83
C ASP A 9 -8.25 -7.45 -38.91
N LEU A 10 -7.87 -6.18 -39.12
CA LEU A 10 -8.37 -5.03 -38.38
C LEU A 10 -8.86 -3.96 -39.35
N SER A 11 -10.13 -3.56 -39.25
CA SER A 11 -10.66 -2.48 -40.10
C SER A 11 -10.26 -1.09 -39.59
N ALA A 12 -10.02 -0.15 -40.51
CA ALA A 12 -9.77 1.25 -40.15
C ALA A 12 -10.93 1.85 -39.34
N ALA A 13 -12.17 1.49 -39.67
CA ALA A 13 -13.36 1.91 -38.93
C ALA A 13 -13.33 1.50 -37.43
N THR A 14 -12.71 0.36 -37.10
CA THR A 14 -12.52 -0.06 -35.70
C THR A 14 -11.58 0.89 -34.96
N ILE A 15 -10.50 1.32 -35.61
CA ILE A 15 -9.57 2.30 -35.03
C ILE A 15 -10.26 3.65 -34.89
N ASP A 16 -10.99 4.10 -35.92
CA ASP A 16 -11.74 5.36 -35.87
C ASP A 16 -12.74 5.38 -34.72
N ASP A 17 -13.42 4.26 -34.43
CA ASP A 17 -14.29 4.15 -33.24
C ASP A 17 -13.50 4.33 -31.93
N LYS A 18 -12.32 3.71 -31.78
CA LYS A 18 -11.51 3.87 -30.56
C LYS A 18 -10.97 5.29 -30.41
N VAL A 19 -10.46 5.86 -31.49
CA VAL A 19 -9.99 7.25 -31.52
C VAL A 19 -11.13 8.20 -31.17
N ARG A 20 -12.32 8.02 -31.75
CA ARG A 20 -13.50 8.83 -31.45
C ARG A 20 -13.88 8.79 -29.97
N ARG A 21 -13.81 7.63 -29.31
CA ARG A 21 -14.08 7.49 -27.86
C ARG A 21 -13.07 8.25 -27.00
N ILE A 22 -11.79 8.18 -27.35
CA ILE A 22 -10.71 8.91 -26.66
C ILE A 22 -10.89 10.42 -26.85
N LEU A 23 -11.09 10.87 -28.10
CA LEU A 23 -11.31 12.29 -28.42
C LEU A 23 -12.56 12.83 -27.73
N LYS A 24 -13.64 12.05 -27.66
CA LYS A 24 -14.87 12.43 -26.93
C LYS A 24 -14.56 12.73 -25.47
N GLN A 25 -13.73 11.93 -24.80
CA GLN A 25 -13.30 12.19 -23.42
C GLN A 25 -12.45 13.47 -23.33
N ILE A 26 -11.49 13.66 -24.24
CA ILE A 26 -10.64 14.86 -24.29
C ILE A 26 -11.50 16.12 -24.37
N TYR A 27 -12.45 16.19 -25.30
CA TYR A 27 -13.33 17.36 -25.46
C TYR A 27 -14.33 17.51 -24.31
N LEU A 28 -14.90 16.41 -23.80
CA LEU A 28 -15.86 16.46 -22.68
C LEU A 28 -15.23 17.07 -21.41
N TYR A 29 -13.98 16.72 -21.13
CA TYR A 29 -13.23 17.22 -19.98
C TYR A 29 -12.36 18.45 -20.30
N LYS A 30 -12.43 18.95 -21.55
CA LYS A 30 -11.71 20.13 -22.06
C LYS A 30 -10.19 20.01 -21.98
N PHE A 31 -9.63 18.80 -22.08
CA PHE A 31 -8.18 18.59 -22.06
C PHE A 31 -7.47 19.08 -23.34
N ASP A 32 -8.22 19.41 -24.39
CA ASP A 32 -7.72 20.07 -25.60
C ASP A 32 -7.37 21.56 -25.40
N SER A 33 -7.99 22.20 -24.41
CA SER A 33 -7.91 23.65 -24.17
C SER A 33 -7.55 24.01 -22.74
N LYS A 34 -7.60 23.06 -21.81
CA LYS A 34 -7.22 23.21 -20.41
C LYS A 34 -6.14 22.22 -20.04
N THR A 35 -4.99 22.74 -19.65
CA THR A 35 -3.96 21.95 -18.98
C THR A 35 -4.31 21.87 -17.49
N PRO A 36 -4.42 20.66 -16.90
CA PRO A 36 -4.56 20.52 -15.45
C PRO A 36 -3.41 21.21 -14.73
N LEU A 37 -3.69 21.82 -13.58
CA LEU A 37 -2.63 22.33 -12.72
C LEU A 37 -1.74 21.17 -12.28
N THR A 38 -0.43 21.40 -12.22
CA THR A 38 0.54 20.43 -11.69
C THR A 38 0.80 20.63 -10.20
N THR A 39 0.32 21.73 -9.63
CA THR A 39 0.44 22.07 -8.22
C THR A 39 -0.93 22.05 -7.56
N HIS A 40 -1.04 21.30 -6.47
CA HIS A 40 -2.26 21.17 -5.69
C HIS A 40 -1.95 21.27 -4.19
N ASN A 41 -2.90 21.78 -3.41
CA ASN A 41 -2.78 21.75 -1.96
C ASN A 41 -3.02 20.32 -1.47
N MET A 42 -1.92 19.60 -1.24
CA MET A 42 -1.91 18.23 -0.73
C MET A 42 -2.33 18.13 0.75
N ASN A 43 -2.46 19.25 1.46
CA ASN A 43 -2.84 19.32 2.87
C ASN A 43 -4.04 20.25 3.10
N SER A 44 -5.07 20.12 2.26
CA SER A 44 -6.33 20.86 2.42
C SER A 44 -7.09 20.38 3.67
N SER A 45 -7.50 21.32 4.53
CA SER A 45 -8.32 21.01 5.71
C SER A 45 -9.64 20.33 5.35
N THR A 46 -10.23 20.70 4.21
CA THR A 46 -11.44 20.06 3.68
C THR A 46 -11.17 18.60 3.29
N SER A 47 -10.08 18.34 2.56
CA SER A 47 -9.70 16.97 2.17
C SER A 47 -9.40 16.11 3.40
N ASN A 48 -8.68 16.65 4.38
CA ASN A 48 -8.39 15.97 5.65
C ASN A 48 -9.67 15.62 6.42
N LYS A 49 -10.65 16.54 6.45
CA LYS A 49 -11.95 16.29 7.10
C LYS A 49 -12.74 15.20 6.38
N VAL A 50 -12.77 15.21 5.05
CA VAL A 50 -13.44 14.16 4.25
C VAL A 50 -12.78 12.81 4.50
N ALA A 51 -11.45 12.73 4.47
CA ALA A 51 -10.71 11.50 4.74
C ALA A 51 -11.00 10.96 6.15
N LEU A 52 -11.01 11.82 7.17
CA LEU A 52 -11.34 11.44 8.54
C LEU A 52 -12.78 10.93 8.68
N ASN A 53 -13.75 11.57 8.03
CA ASN A 53 -15.14 11.12 8.06
C ASN A 53 -15.31 9.78 7.34
N ALA A 54 -14.72 9.62 6.16
CA ALA A 54 -14.74 8.36 5.44
C ALA A 54 -14.13 7.22 6.27
N ALA A 55 -13.01 7.46 6.96
CA ALA A 55 -12.42 6.49 7.87
C ALA A 55 -13.35 6.15 9.05
N ARG A 56 -13.99 7.16 9.68
CA ARG A 56 -14.95 6.95 10.79
C ARG A 56 -16.18 6.16 10.38
N GLU A 57 -16.70 6.43 9.19
CA GLU A 57 -17.90 5.77 8.64
C GLU A 57 -17.58 4.38 8.06
N GLY A 58 -16.32 4.14 7.65
CA GLY A 58 -15.87 2.85 7.12
C GLY A 58 -15.47 1.81 8.17
N ILE A 59 -15.28 2.20 9.43
CA ILE A 59 -14.94 1.26 10.52
C ILE A 59 -16.16 0.41 10.88
N VAL A 60 -16.00 -0.91 10.86
CA VAL A 60 -17.04 -1.87 11.24
C VAL A 60 -16.70 -2.48 12.60
N LEU A 61 -17.60 -2.32 13.58
CA LEU A 61 -17.49 -2.96 14.89
C LEU A 61 -17.92 -4.43 14.80
N LEU A 62 -16.94 -5.34 14.74
CA LEU A 62 -17.21 -6.77 14.60
C LEU A 62 -17.66 -7.45 15.91
N LYS A 63 -17.11 -7.01 17.05
CA LYS A 63 -17.38 -7.61 18.36
C LYS A 63 -17.30 -6.55 19.46
N ASN A 64 -18.31 -6.53 20.33
CA ASN A 64 -18.34 -5.73 21.55
C ASN A 64 -19.05 -6.52 22.64
N GLN A 65 -18.30 -7.00 23.64
CA GLN A 65 -18.84 -7.75 24.78
C GLN A 65 -18.80 -6.88 26.03
N ASP A 66 -19.74 -7.13 26.95
CA ASP A 66 -19.80 -6.49 28.27
C ASP A 66 -19.82 -4.95 28.22
N ASN A 67 -20.32 -4.37 27.13
CA ASN A 67 -20.32 -2.93 26.87
C ASN A 67 -18.92 -2.31 27.01
N LEU A 68 -17.87 -3.03 26.59
CA LEU A 68 -16.50 -2.56 26.66
C LEU A 68 -16.29 -1.24 25.90
N LEU A 69 -16.89 -1.12 24.71
CA LEU A 69 -16.87 0.11 23.91
C LEU A 69 -18.22 0.83 23.98
N PRO A 70 -18.22 2.19 23.99
CA PRO A 70 -17.04 3.07 23.92
C PRO A 70 -16.25 3.15 25.23
N LEU A 71 -14.93 3.36 25.14
CA LEU A 71 -14.10 3.56 26.33
C LEU A 71 -14.49 4.85 27.06
N ASP A 72 -14.77 4.73 28.36
CA ASP A 72 -15.13 5.86 29.21
C ASP A 72 -13.88 6.67 29.58
N LYS A 73 -13.74 7.86 28.98
CA LYS A 73 -12.62 8.79 29.20
C LYS A 73 -12.47 9.25 30.65
N GLN A 74 -13.53 9.19 31.46
CA GLN A 74 -13.48 9.60 32.86
C GLN A 74 -12.95 8.47 33.74
N LYS A 75 -13.21 7.20 33.36
CA LYS A 75 -12.80 6.02 34.12
C LYS A 75 -11.43 5.48 33.70
N VAL A 76 -11.14 5.48 32.39
CA VAL A 76 -9.88 4.95 31.86
C VAL A 76 -8.74 5.94 32.13
N LYS A 77 -7.78 5.54 32.96
CA LYS A 77 -6.61 6.36 33.33
C LYS A 77 -5.32 5.94 32.64
N LYS A 78 -5.27 4.71 32.12
CA LYS A 78 -4.10 4.14 31.43
C LYS A 78 -4.58 3.33 30.24
N ILE A 79 -3.93 3.51 29.11
CA ILE A 79 -4.18 2.78 27.86
C ILE A 79 -2.83 2.24 27.41
N ALA A 80 -2.72 0.92 27.32
CA ALA A 80 -1.59 0.26 26.70
C ALA A 80 -1.92 0.01 25.23
N VAL A 81 -1.11 0.56 24.32
CA VAL A 81 -1.22 0.35 22.88
C VAL A 81 -0.17 -0.69 22.47
N VAL A 82 -0.63 -1.79 21.90
CA VAL A 82 0.21 -2.92 21.46
C VAL A 82 0.03 -3.11 19.96
N GLY A 83 1.10 -3.41 19.24
CA GLY A 83 1.12 -3.65 17.80
C GLY A 83 1.79 -2.51 17.03
N THR A 84 2.84 -2.84 16.29
CA THR A 84 3.74 -1.92 15.56
C THR A 84 2.96 -0.93 14.70
N LEU A 85 1.91 -1.41 14.01
CA LEU A 85 1.08 -0.60 13.12
C LEU A 85 0.42 0.59 13.81
N ALA A 86 0.12 0.51 15.11
CA ALA A 86 -0.52 1.59 15.85
C ALA A 86 0.38 2.83 16.03
N LYS A 87 1.70 2.69 15.83
CA LYS A 87 2.70 3.76 16.02
C LYS A 87 3.03 4.48 14.71
N TYR A 88 2.99 3.77 13.58
CA TYR A 88 3.49 4.24 12.28
C TYR A 88 2.37 4.79 11.38
N SER A 89 2.70 5.10 10.13
CA SER A 89 1.72 5.50 9.12
C SER A 89 0.65 4.42 8.99
N PRO A 90 -0.64 4.79 8.98
CA PRO A 90 -1.72 3.86 8.67
C PRO A 90 -1.45 3.14 7.34
N PRO A 91 -1.80 1.85 7.23
CA PRO A 91 -1.63 1.11 6.00
C PRO A 91 -2.47 1.72 4.87
N THR A 92 -1.92 1.71 3.66
CA THR A 92 -2.60 2.15 2.45
C THR A 92 -2.63 0.99 1.45
N GLY A 93 -3.34 1.18 0.33
CA GLY A 93 -3.23 0.26 -0.79
C GLY A 93 -1.78 0.16 -1.30
N PHE A 94 -1.45 -1.00 -1.88
CA PHE A 94 -0.14 -1.23 -2.49
C PHE A 94 -0.16 -0.92 -4.00
N GLY A 95 1.01 -0.77 -4.61
CA GLY A 95 1.16 -0.56 -6.06
C GLY A 95 0.48 0.73 -6.55
N SER A 96 -0.26 0.65 -7.65
CA SER A 96 -0.92 1.83 -8.26
C SER A 96 -1.99 2.49 -7.37
N ALA A 97 -2.43 1.83 -6.30
CA ALA A 97 -3.34 2.38 -5.31
C ALA A 97 -2.63 3.07 -4.13
N ASN A 98 -1.30 3.02 -4.09
CA ASN A 98 -0.52 3.66 -3.05
C ASN A 98 -0.53 5.17 -3.22
N VAL A 99 -0.72 5.87 -2.10
CA VAL A 99 -0.62 7.33 -2.04
C VAL A 99 0.19 7.69 -0.80
N MET A 100 1.27 8.45 -1.00
CA MET A 100 2.04 9.01 0.12
C MET A 100 1.32 10.25 0.66
N ALA A 101 0.81 10.14 1.89
CA ALA A 101 0.17 11.26 2.56
C ALA A 101 1.22 12.28 3.04
N SER A 102 0.94 13.57 2.89
CA SER A 102 1.80 14.63 3.44
C SER A 102 1.83 14.63 4.97
N HIS A 103 0.72 14.20 5.60
CA HIS A 103 0.59 14.03 7.04
C HIS A 103 -0.37 12.88 7.34
N TYR A 104 -0.17 12.22 8.48
CA TYR A 104 -1.06 11.19 9.00
C TYR A 104 -1.20 11.31 10.52
N VAL A 105 -2.23 10.69 11.06
CA VAL A 105 -2.41 10.48 12.50
C VAL A 105 -2.37 8.97 12.73
N SER A 106 -1.37 8.49 13.45
CA SER A 106 -1.31 7.09 13.89
C SER A 106 -2.36 6.83 14.98
N GLU A 107 -2.75 5.58 15.18
CA GLU A 107 -3.70 5.20 16.22
C GLU A 107 -3.23 5.61 17.61
N LEU A 108 -1.94 5.45 17.90
CA LEU A 108 -1.31 5.90 19.15
C LEU A 108 -1.47 7.40 19.35
N SER A 109 -1.11 8.20 18.34
CA SER A 109 -1.21 9.66 18.42
C SER A 109 -2.66 10.14 18.49
N GLY A 110 -3.58 9.49 17.78
CA GLY A 110 -5.01 9.76 17.84
C GLY A 110 -5.60 9.48 19.22
N LEU A 111 -5.20 8.37 19.85
CA LEU A 111 -5.58 8.03 21.23
C LEU A 111 -5.03 9.05 22.23
N GLN A 112 -3.76 9.46 22.10
CA GLN A 112 -3.15 10.50 22.92
C GLN A 112 -3.89 11.84 22.80
N GLN A 113 -4.29 12.23 21.59
CA GLN A 113 -5.05 13.46 21.34
C GLN A 113 -6.46 13.42 21.96
N ILE A 114 -7.17 12.28 21.87
CA ILE A 114 -8.57 12.18 22.28
C ILE A 114 -8.76 11.84 23.77
N ALA A 115 -7.72 11.31 24.42
CA ALA A 115 -7.68 10.93 25.83
C ALA A 115 -6.53 11.62 26.60
N PRO A 116 -6.47 12.98 26.64
CA PRO A 116 -5.36 13.71 27.25
C PRO A 116 -5.21 13.49 28.76
N ASN A 117 -6.26 12.99 29.43
CA ASN A 117 -6.28 12.71 30.87
C ASN A 117 -5.89 11.25 31.20
N ALA A 118 -5.60 10.43 30.19
CA ALA A 118 -5.13 9.07 30.35
C ALA A 118 -3.65 8.99 29.95
N LYS A 119 -2.87 8.15 30.66
CA LYS A 119 -1.53 7.77 30.22
C LYS A 119 -1.65 6.76 29.08
N VAL A 120 -1.31 7.17 27.85
CA VAL A 120 -1.35 6.30 26.67
C VAL A 120 0.09 5.90 26.30
N ASP A 121 0.45 4.67 26.67
CA ASP A 121 1.81 4.12 26.47
C ASP A 121 1.80 3.10 25.32
N PHE A 122 2.82 3.16 24.46
CA PHE A 122 3.08 2.11 23.48
C PHE A 122 3.96 1.02 24.10
N ILE A 123 3.60 -0.25 23.89
CA ILE A 123 4.38 -1.41 24.33
C ILE A 123 4.98 -2.09 23.10
N GLU A 124 6.27 -1.85 22.88
CA GLU A 124 7.00 -2.33 21.71
C GLU A 124 7.22 -3.85 21.72
N GLY A 125 7.63 -4.40 22.87
CA GLY A 125 8.06 -5.81 22.99
C GLY A 125 6.99 -6.88 22.76
N LEU A 126 5.74 -6.50 22.49
CA LEU A 126 4.64 -7.41 22.17
C LEU A 126 4.17 -7.29 20.72
N SER A 127 4.94 -6.59 19.88
CA SER A 127 4.60 -6.39 18.49
C SER A 127 5.44 -7.29 17.58
N LEU A 128 4.78 -7.95 16.63
CA LEU A 128 5.48 -8.67 15.57
C LEU A 128 6.17 -7.66 14.65
N ASP A 129 7.46 -7.90 14.39
CA ASP A 129 8.24 -7.11 13.45
C ASP A 129 8.73 -8.04 12.32
N PRO A 130 8.05 -8.00 11.14
CA PRO A 130 8.47 -8.77 9.97
C PRO A 130 9.93 -8.52 9.56
N SER A 131 10.50 -7.34 9.85
CA SER A 131 11.90 -7.03 9.52
C SER A 131 12.91 -7.78 10.38
N THR A 132 12.49 -8.23 11.57
CA THR A 132 13.31 -9.09 12.46
C THR A 132 12.95 -10.57 12.34
N SER A 133 11.99 -10.92 11.48
CA SER A 133 11.64 -12.32 11.24
C SER A 133 12.80 -13.04 10.57
N ALA A 134 13.18 -14.19 11.12
CA ALA A 134 14.18 -15.05 10.50
C ALA A 134 13.55 -15.74 9.28
N TRP A 135 14.08 -15.47 8.10
CA TRP A 135 13.76 -16.22 6.89
C TRP A 135 14.78 -17.34 6.75
N THR A 136 14.34 -18.57 6.95
CA THR A 136 15.20 -19.76 6.81
C THR A 136 14.54 -20.78 5.88
N THR A 137 15.36 -21.57 5.21
CA THR A 137 14.94 -22.70 4.40
C THR A 137 15.64 -23.96 4.86
N THR A 138 15.14 -25.10 4.40
CA THR A 138 15.79 -26.40 4.59
C THR A 138 16.59 -26.73 3.34
N ASP A 139 17.88 -27.02 3.48
CA ASP A 139 18.72 -27.45 2.37
C ASP A 139 18.45 -28.91 1.97
N ALA A 140 19.10 -29.38 0.90
CA ALA A 140 18.94 -30.74 0.39
C ALA A 140 19.38 -31.84 1.39
N THR A 141 20.09 -31.47 2.45
CA THR A 141 20.55 -32.38 3.52
C THR A 141 19.71 -32.29 4.79
N GLY A 142 18.66 -31.45 4.80
CA GLY A 142 17.77 -31.29 5.96
C GLY A 142 18.22 -30.23 6.95
N ASN A 143 19.27 -29.46 6.69
CA ASN A 143 19.76 -28.43 7.61
C ASN A 143 19.04 -27.11 7.37
N GLU A 144 18.82 -26.35 8.46
CA GLU A 144 18.32 -24.98 8.38
C GLU A 144 19.41 -24.05 7.86
N VAL A 145 19.11 -23.35 6.77
CA VAL A 145 19.99 -22.34 6.16
C VAL A 145 19.29 -20.99 6.10
N GLN A 146 20.05 -19.91 6.27
CA GLN A 146 19.50 -18.56 6.25
C GLN A 146 19.17 -18.12 4.82
N GLY A 147 17.95 -17.66 4.61
CA GLY A 147 17.44 -17.15 3.33
C GLY A 147 16.96 -18.24 2.38
N MET A 148 16.75 -17.85 1.13
CA MET A 148 16.25 -18.68 0.03
C MET A 148 17.19 -18.57 -1.18
N LYS A 149 17.48 -19.67 -1.87
CA LYS A 149 18.15 -19.61 -3.17
C LYS A 149 17.19 -19.00 -4.20
N ALA A 150 17.58 -17.89 -4.81
CA ALA A 150 16.86 -17.25 -5.91
C ALA A 150 17.67 -17.36 -7.21
N GLU A 151 17.00 -17.73 -8.30
CA GLU A 151 17.57 -17.88 -9.63
C GLU A 151 16.77 -17.02 -10.62
N TYR A 152 17.47 -16.10 -11.29
CA TYR A 152 16.88 -15.15 -12.23
C TYR A 152 17.27 -15.53 -13.66
N PHE A 153 16.28 -15.70 -14.53
CA PHE A 153 16.48 -16.11 -15.93
C PHE A 153 16.19 -14.93 -16.87
N SER A 154 16.98 -14.81 -17.93
CA SER A 154 16.79 -13.81 -18.99
C SER A 154 15.73 -14.23 -20.02
N ASN A 155 15.05 -15.35 -19.78
CA ASN A 155 14.02 -15.93 -20.63
C ASN A 155 12.74 -16.23 -19.84
N THR A 156 11.63 -16.38 -20.56
CA THR A 156 10.30 -16.61 -19.98
C THR A 156 10.00 -18.08 -19.70
N ASN A 157 10.87 -18.99 -20.11
CA ASN A 157 10.68 -20.44 -19.95
C ASN A 157 11.60 -21.07 -18.89
N TRP A 158 12.38 -20.25 -18.18
CA TRP A 158 13.27 -20.63 -17.08
C TRP A 158 14.23 -21.77 -17.44
N SER A 159 14.75 -21.73 -18.67
CA SER A 159 15.63 -22.78 -19.21
C SER A 159 17.08 -22.31 -19.29
N GLY A 160 18.01 -23.26 -19.23
CA GLY A 160 19.46 -23.01 -19.29
C GLY A 160 20.04 -22.57 -17.94
N ASP A 161 21.22 -21.95 -17.99
CA ASP A 161 21.86 -21.40 -16.80
C ASP A 161 21.15 -20.10 -16.36
N ALA A 162 20.96 -19.93 -15.05
CA ALA A 162 20.44 -18.69 -14.49
C ALA A 162 21.42 -17.53 -14.77
N ALA A 163 20.89 -16.37 -15.14
CA ALA A 163 21.69 -15.16 -15.33
C ALA A 163 22.25 -14.64 -14.00
N VAL A 164 21.50 -14.83 -12.91
CA VAL A 164 21.92 -14.51 -11.54
C VAL A 164 21.42 -15.60 -10.60
N THR A 165 22.30 -16.09 -9.72
CA THR A 165 21.95 -16.97 -8.61
C THR A 165 22.48 -16.37 -7.31
N ARG A 166 21.61 -16.15 -6.34
CA ARG A 166 21.99 -15.60 -5.03
C ARG A 166 21.08 -16.06 -3.91
N THR A 167 21.51 -15.86 -2.67
CA THR A 167 20.70 -16.13 -1.48
C THR A 167 19.98 -14.86 -1.05
N GLU A 168 18.65 -14.88 -1.14
CA GLU A 168 17.79 -13.81 -0.64
C GLU A 168 17.53 -14.01 0.85
N LYS A 169 17.94 -13.03 1.67
CA LYS A 169 17.78 -13.11 3.14
C LYS A 169 16.38 -12.75 3.63
N HIS A 170 15.56 -12.19 2.75
CA HIS A 170 14.15 -11.87 2.95
C HIS A 170 13.53 -11.62 1.57
N VAL A 171 12.20 -11.62 1.48
CA VAL A 171 11.51 -11.12 0.28
C VAL A 171 11.52 -9.60 0.33
N ASP A 172 12.27 -8.97 -0.59
CA ASP A 172 12.23 -7.52 -0.74
C ASP A 172 10.91 -7.10 -1.41
N LEU A 173 10.15 -6.26 -0.71
CA LEU A 173 8.90 -5.67 -1.19
C LEU A 173 9.05 -4.15 -1.40
N ASP A 174 10.27 -3.60 -1.42
CA ASP A 174 10.53 -2.21 -1.78
C ASP A 174 10.60 -2.03 -3.31
N TRP A 175 9.42 -1.97 -3.91
CA TRP A 175 9.22 -1.68 -5.34
C TRP A 175 9.50 -0.21 -5.71
N ALA A 176 9.74 0.66 -4.72
CA ALA A 176 9.92 2.09 -4.96
C ALA A 176 11.39 2.48 -5.12
N ASN A 177 12.30 1.76 -4.46
CA ASN A 177 13.73 2.09 -4.47
C ASN A 177 14.62 1.04 -5.14
N ASP A 178 14.06 -0.10 -5.56
CA ASP A 178 14.68 -1.16 -6.39
C ASP A 178 16.23 -1.24 -6.28
N LYS A 179 16.73 -1.40 -5.05
CA LYS A 179 18.18 -1.44 -4.76
C LYS A 179 18.78 -2.84 -4.88
N ASN A 180 17.96 -3.82 -5.28
CA ASN A 180 18.31 -5.23 -5.32
C ASN A 180 18.54 -5.75 -6.75
N LEU A 181 18.63 -4.87 -7.75
CA LEU A 181 19.16 -5.19 -9.08
C LEU A 181 20.53 -4.54 -9.30
#